data_AF-A0A959G7Y6-F1
#
_entry.id   AF-A0A959G7Y6-F1
#
_cell.length_a   1.000
_cell.length_b   1.000
_cell.length_c   1.000
_cell.angle_alpha   90.00
_cell.angle_beta   90.00
_cell.angle_gamma   90.00
#
_symmetry.space_group_name_H-M   'P 1'
#
loop_
_entity.id
_entity.type
_entity.pdbx_description
1 polymer ?
#
loop_
_entity_poly.entity_id
_entity_poly.type
_entity_poly.pdbx_seq_one_letter_code
_entity_poly.pdbx_strand_id
1 'polypeptide(L)'
;MKRKIVLGSIYAFIMLLGSINWIACSKKTTPLDTPAVTQAPPPPPPPSTTPAPPPPPPPPQNAGEGQRPPGPPPGAPQGEPGFVTAIKEKIKGKEDLPAEEVFENIQAMKGIKAGQILPIMMEGFNKNLGVRCNHCHARGNWASDDNPKKQVARDMWAMTQKLNQEILPSIKNLQSEKPFVSCGTCHRGKAIPSLDEAPATNH
;
A
#
# COMPACT_ATOMS: atom_id res chain seq x y z
N MET A 1 43.96 62.25 14.11
CA MET A 1 43.24 61.90 12.85
C MET A 1 41.98 61.16 13.27
N LYS A 2 40.81 61.83 13.43
CA LYS A 2 39.74 62.04 12.42
C LYS A 2 39.30 60.67 11.83
N ARG A 3 38.08 60.14 11.98
CA ARG A 3 36.73 60.71 12.22
C ARG A 3 35.82 59.69 12.93
N LYS A 4 35.00 60.19 13.87
CA LYS A 4 33.74 59.60 14.32
C LYS A 4 32.67 59.88 13.25
N ILE A 5 31.83 58.90 12.92
CA ILE A 5 30.56 59.13 12.22
C ILE A 5 29.45 58.72 13.18
N VAL A 6 28.54 59.67 13.37
CA VAL A 6 27.43 59.69 14.30
C VAL A 6 26.14 59.75 13.46
N LEU A 7 25.01 59.41 14.08
CA LEU A 7 23.61 59.63 13.65
C LEU A 7 23.15 58.67 12.54
N GLY A 8 22.12 57.83 12.71
CA GLY A 8 20.86 58.09 13.39
C GLY A 8 19.92 58.85 12.47
N SER A 9 18.69 58.35 12.29
CA SER A 9 17.57 59.03 11.61
C SER A 9 17.31 58.70 10.14
N ILE A 10 16.98 57.42 9.83
CA ILE A 10 16.03 57.10 8.74
C ILE A 10 15.07 56.01 9.25
N TYR A 11 14.37 56.32 10.34
CA TYR A 11 13.11 55.65 10.67
C TYR A 11 12.00 56.61 10.21
N ALA A 12 10.93 56.05 9.66
CA ALA A 12 9.62 56.68 9.53
C ALA A 12 9.49 57.89 8.58
N PHE A 13 9.49 57.66 7.27
CA PHE A 13 8.81 58.59 6.33
C PHE A 13 8.26 57.93 5.04
N ILE A 14 7.84 56.66 5.09
CA ILE A 14 7.04 56.02 4.02
C ILE A 14 5.88 55.24 4.65
N MET A 15 5.09 55.90 5.50
CA MET A 15 3.87 55.35 6.10
C MET A 15 2.83 56.46 6.32
N LEU A 16 2.53 57.32 5.31
CA LEU A 16 1.38 58.23 5.49
C LEU A 16 0.68 58.85 4.27
N LEU A 17 0.91 58.46 3.01
CA LEU A 17 0.12 59.03 1.89
C LEU A 17 -0.10 58.01 0.77
N GLY A 18 -1.18 57.22 0.88
CA GLY A 18 -1.65 56.34 -0.20
C GLY A 18 -3.10 55.88 -0.09
N SER A 19 -3.86 56.38 0.89
CA SER A 19 -5.26 55.99 1.14
C SER A 19 -6.24 57.07 0.68
N ILE A 20 -6.17 57.52 -0.58
CA ILE A 20 -7.22 58.38 -1.15
C ILE A 20 -7.40 58.02 -2.63
N ASN A 21 -8.65 57.71 -3.00
CA ASN A 21 -9.22 57.57 -4.34
C ASN A 21 -9.01 56.25 -5.11
N TRP A 22 -9.84 55.26 -4.77
CA TRP A 22 -10.47 54.41 -5.79
C TRP A 22 -11.92 54.07 -5.41
N ILE A 23 -12.73 55.10 -5.13
CA ILE A 23 -14.19 55.01 -5.16
C ILE A 23 -14.64 55.96 -6.28
N ALA A 24 -14.72 55.46 -7.52
CA ALA A 24 -15.57 56.00 -8.60
C ALA A 24 -15.29 55.29 -9.95
N CYS A 25 -15.87 54.11 -10.16
CA CYS A 25 -16.34 53.70 -11.48
C CYS A 25 -17.37 52.57 -11.35
N SER A 26 -18.54 52.91 -10.80
CA SER A 26 -19.75 52.15 -11.07
C SER A 26 -20.35 52.71 -12.36
N LYS A 27 -19.92 52.17 -13.50
CA LYS A 27 -20.62 52.34 -14.77
C LYS A 27 -21.31 51.02 -15.08
N LYS A 28 -22.64 51.07 -15.04
CA LYS A 28 -23.58 50.03 -15.41
C LYS A 28 -23.22 49.50 -16.81
N THR A 29 -22.67 48.30 -16.87
CA THR A 29 -22.66 47.49 -18.10
C THR A 29 -24.02 46.81 -18.19
N THR A 30 -24.83 47.26 -19.13
CA THR A 30 -26.01 46.53 -19.61
C THR A 30 -25.57 45.12 -20.06
N PRO A 31 -26.27 44.05 -19.66
CA PRO A 31 -26.05 42.74 -20.23
C PRO A 31 -26.45 42.78 -21.71
N LEU A 32 -25.56 42.36 -22.61
CA LEU A 32 -25.98 42.02 -23.97
C LEU A 32 -26.82 40.75 -23.88
N ASP A 33 -28.06 40.84 -24.34
CA ASP A 33 -28.94 39.72 -24.62
C ASP A 33 -28.21 38.74 -25.54
N THR A 34 -27.73 37.64 -24.96
CA THR A 34 -27.28 36.49 -25.72
C THR A 34 -28.54 35.70 -26.08
N PRO A 35 -28.85 35.46 -27.37
CA PRO A 35 -29.99 34.64 -27.71
C PRO A 35 -29.78 33.25 -27.11
N ALA A 36 -30.79 32.76 -26.39
CA ALA A 36 -30.81 31.42 -25.84
C ALA A 36 -30.63 30.42 -26.98
N VAL A 37 -29.44 29.84 -27.09
CA VAL A 37 -29.23 28.62 -27.85
C VAL A 37 -29.93 27.52 -27.05
N THR A 38 -31.13 27.16 -27.47
CA THR A 38 -31.79 25.93 -27.05
C THR A 38 -30.91 24.77 -27.51
N GLN A 39 -29.99 24.33 -26.64
CA GLN A 39 -29.24 23.11 -26.88
C GLN A 39 -30.23 21.95 -26.85
N ALA A 40 -30.37 21.27 -28.00
CA ALA A 40 -31.07 20.01 -28.05
C ALA A 40 -30.42 19.03 -27.05
N PRO A 41 -31.21 18.20 -26.35
CA PRO A 41 -30.65 17.20 -25.44
C PRO A 41 -29.67 16.30 -26.20
N PRO A 42 -28.56 15.87 -25.57
CA PRO A 42 -27.62 14.96 -26.20
C PRO A 42 -28.35 13.67 -26.60
N PRO A 43 -27.98 13.05 -27.73
CA PRO A 43 -28.56 11.77 -28.12
C PRO A 43 -28.31 10.72 -27.04
N PRO A 44 -29.25 9.78 -26.82
CA PRO A 44 -29.04 8.70 -25.87
C PRO A 44 -27.79 7.90 -26.27
N PRO A 45 -27.03 7.36 -25.29
CA PRO A 45 -25.89 6.51 -25.58
C PRO A 45 -26.35 5.30 -26.41
N PRO A 46 -25.51 4.80 -27.32
CA PRO A 46 -25.83 3.58 -28.07
C PRO A 46 -26.07 2.42 -27.09
N PRO A 47 -26.99 1.49 -27.41
CA PRO A 47 -27.18 0.29 -26.60
C PRO A 47 -25.83 -0.40 -26.45
N SER A 48 -25.41 -0.63 -25.22
CA SER A 48 -24.16 -1.31 -24.91
C SER A 48 -24.30 -2.76 -25.35
N THR A 49 -23.83 -3.08 -26.56
CA THR A 49 -23.77 -4.44 -27.10
C THR A 49 -22.49 -5.16 -26.71
N THR A 50 -21.74 -4.64 -25.73
CA THR A 50 -20.56 -5.33 -25.20
C THR A 50 -20.99 -6.70 -24.67
N PRO A 51 -20.53 -7.80 -25.29
CA PRO A 51 -20.81 -9.13 -24.79
C PRO A 51 -20.32 -9.22 -23.35
N ALA A 52 -21.11 -9.88 -22.50
CA ALA A 52 -20.66 -10.19 -21.14
C ALA A 52 -19.27 -10.87 -21.22
N PRO A 53 -18.32 -10.49 -20.34
CA PRO A 53 -17.04 -11.17 -20.28
C PRO A 53 -17.29 -12.68 -20.12
N PRO A 54 -16.49 -13.54 -20.77
CA PRO A 54 -16.64 -14.97 -20.61
C PRO A 54 -16.57 -15.31 -19.12
N PRO A 55 -17.35 -16.30 -18.65
CA PRO A 55 -17.28 -16.73 -17.26
C PRO A 55 -15.82 -17.10 -16.94
N PRO A 56 -15.35 -16.82 -15.70
CA PRO A 56 -14.02 -17.22 -15.30
C PRO A 56 -13.85 -18.73 -15.55
N PRO A 57 -12.64 -19.19 -15.94
CA PRO A 57 -12.40 -20.61 -16.09
C PRO A 57 -12.80 -21.32 -14.80
N PRO A 58 -13.41 -22.53 -14.89
CA PRO A 58 -13.74 -23.28 -13.70
C PRO A 58 -12.48 -23.41 -12.83
N PRO A 59 -12.62 -23.30 -11.49
CA PRO A 59 -11.49 -23.56 -10.61
C PRO A 59 -10.86 -24.91 -11.00
N PRO A 60 -9.53 -25.04 -10.98
CA PRO A 60 -8.89 -26.29 -11.36
C PRO A 60 -9.54 -27.43 -10.58
N GLN A 61 -10.21 -28.32 -11.31
CA GLN A 61 -11.03 -29.42 -10.74
C GLN A 61 -10.17 -30.53 -10.13
N ASN A 62 -8.96 -30.20 -9.68
CA ASN A 62 -8.02 -31.09 -9.00
C ASN A 62 -7.25 -30.34 -7.89
N ALA A 63 -7.94 -29.49 -7.13
CA ALA A 63 -7.60 -29.29 -5.73
C ALA A 63 -8.62 -30.09 -4.93
N GLY A 64 -8.50 -31.42 -4.94
CA GLY A 64 -9.30 -32.26 -4.08
C GLY A 64 -9.18 -31.76 -2.64
N GLU A 65 -10.30 -31.65 -1.96
CA GLU A 65 -10.41 -31.50 -0.49
C GLU A 65 -9.81 -32.70 0.28
N GLY A 66 -8.89 -33.45 -0.34
CA GLY A 66 -8.27 -34.68 0.14
C GLY A 66 -6.79 -34.59 0.54
N GLN A 67 -6.16 -33.41 0.57
CA GLN A 67 -4.80 -33.28 1.14
C GLN A 67 -4.62 -32.03 2.00
N ARG A 68 -5.45 -31.88 3.04
CA ARG A 68 -4.95 -31.27 4.27
C ARG A 68 -4.11 -32.35 4.96
N PRO A 69 -2.78 -32.20 5.14
CA PRO A 69 -2.07 -33.11 6.04
C PRO A 69 -2.77 -33.04 7.40
N PRO A 70 -2.95 -34.18 8.11
CA PRO A 70 -3.64 -34.17 9.38
C PRO A 70 -3.03 -33.08 10.27
N GLY A 71 -3.89 -32.26 10.86
CA GLY A 71 -3.45 -31.37 11.91
C GLY A 71 -2.75 -32.19 13.00
N PRO A 72 -1.72 -31.63 13.68
CA PRO A 72 -1.13 -32.34 14.81
C PRO A 72 -2.23 -32.70 15.84
N PRO A 73 -2.13 -33.86 16.50
CA PRO A 73 -3.15 -34.30 17.44
C PRO A 73 -3.36 -33.27 18.57
N PRO A 74 -4.58 -33.16 19.12
CA PRO A 74 -4.85 -32.27 20.24
C PRO A 74 -3.90 -32.60 21.40
N GLY A 75 -3.08 -31.63 21.82
CA GLY A 75 -2.10 -31.80 22.90
C GLY A 75 -0.67 -32.14 22.44
N ALA A 76 -0.38 -32.23 21.13
CA ALA A 76 1.00 -32.18 20.67
C ALA A 76 1.62 -30.81 21.04
N PRO A 77 2.88 -30.75 21.53
CA PRO A 77 3.56 -29.48 21.69
C PRO A 77 3.54 -28.78 20.33
N GLN A 78 3.08 -27.53 20.30
CA GLN A 78 3.00 -26.70 19.08
C GLN A 78 4.41 -26.29 18.60
N GLY A 79 5.35 -27.23 18.61
CA GLY A 79 6.72 -27.06 18.14
C GLY A 79 6.68 -26.61 16.70
N GLU A 80 7.35 -25.48 16.44
CA GLU A 80 7.37 -24.85 15.13
C GLU A 80 7.69 -25.88 14.04
N PRO A 81 7.02 -25.81 12.88
CA PRO A 81 7.25 -26.78 11.82
C PRO A 81 8.73 -26.73 11.46
N GLY A 82 9.42 -27.89 11.47
CA GLY A 82 10.88 -27.97 11.59
C GLY A 82 11.72 -27.14 10.61
N PHE A 83 11.12 -26.64 9.52
CA PHE A 83 11.74 -25.64 8.67
C PHE A 83 11.97 -24.28 9.34
N VAL A 84 11.08 -23.83 10.24
CA VAL A 84 11.23 -22.58 11.00
C VAL A 84 12.43 -22.70 11.92
N THR A 85 12.57 -23.83 12.63
CA THR A 85 13.75 -24.13 13.44
C THR A 85 15.02 -24.12 12.60
N ALA A 86 15.02 -24.75 11.41
CA ALA A 86 16.18 -24.74 10.52
C ALA A 86 16.55 -23.32 10.04
N ILE A 87 15.56 -22.46 9.78
CA ILE A 87 15.79 -21.05 9.43
C ILE A 87 16.36 -20.29 10.64
N LYS A 88 15.83 -20.49 11.84
CA LYS A 88 16.34 -19.85 13.08
C LYS A 88 17.78 -20.24 13.35
N GLU A 89 18.13 -21.51 13.20
CA GLU A 89 19.52 -21.96 13.33
C GLU A 89 20.44 -21.34 12.26
N LYS A 90 19.96 -21.15 11.02
CA LYS A 90 20.74 -20.47 9.97
C LYS A 90 20.99 -18.98 10.29
N ILE A 91 20.06 -18.32 10.97
CA ILE A 91 20.16 -16.90 11.35
C ILE A 91 21.00 -16.71 12.62
N LYS A 92 21.16 -17.75 13.45
CA LYS A 92 21.79 -17.66 14.76
C LYS A 92 23.17 -17.00 14.71
N GLY A 93 23.33 -15.88 15.42
CA GLY A 93 24.56 -15.08 15.46
C GLY A 93 24.75 -14.15 14.25
N LYS A 94 23.76 -14.06 13.36
CA LYS A 94 23.73 -13.22 12.15
C LYS A 94 22.46 -12.37 12.07
N GLU A 95 21.71 -12.26 13.17
CA GLU A 95 20.40 -11.63 13.23
C GLU A 95 20.43 -10.17 12.78
N ASP A 96 21.50 -9.46 13.10
CA ASP A 96 21.68 -8.03 12.80
C ASP A 96 22.29 -7.76 11.42
N LEU A 97 22.79 -8.80 10.74
CA LEU A 97 23.33 -8.65 9.39
C LEU A 97 22.18 -8.36 8.40
N PRO A 98 22.45 -7.66 7.29
CA PRO A 98 21.50 -7.52 6.19
C PRO A 98 21.04 -8.90 5.70
N ALA A 99 19.74 -9.03 5.42
CA ALA A 99 19.14 -10.29 5.01
C ALA A 99 19.77 -10.86 3.74
N GLU A 100 20.21 -10.00 2.82
CA GLU A 100 20.92 -10.38 1.59
C GLU A 100 22.28 -11.04 1.82
N GLU A 101 22.89 -10.88 3.01
CA GLU A 101 24.15 -11.57 3.36
C GLU A 101 23.90 -12.96 3.95
N VAL A 102 22.72 -13.19 4.52
CA VAL A 102 22.37 -14.44 5.22
C VAL A 102 21.52 -15.36 4.34
N PHE A 103 20.68 -14.78 3.50
CA PHE A 103 19.73 -15.48 2.63
C PHE A 103 20.00 -15.25 1.16
N GLU A 104 19.68 -16.26 0.36
CA GLU A 104 19.83 -16.21 -1.08
C GLU A 104 18.57 -15.61 -1.72
N ASN A 105 18.78 -14.86 -2.81
CA ASN A 105 17.72 -14.28 -3.64
C ASN A 105 16.76 -13.31 -2.89
N ILE A 106 17.30 -12.45 -2.02
CA ILE A 106 16.56 -11.33 -1.43
C ILE A 106 16.49 -10.17 -2.43
N GLN A 107 15.29 -9.92 -2.96
CA GLN A 107 15.05 -8.87 -3.96
C GLN A 107 14.28 -7.68 -3.39
N ALA A 108 13.15 -7.92 -2.71
CA ALA A 108 12.23 -6.88 -2.24
C ALA A 108 12.51 -6.38 -0.81
N MET A 109 13.23 -7.16 0.00
CA MET A 109 13.48 -6.92 1.43
C MET A 109 14.96 -6.63 1.72
N LYS A 110 15.67 -6.00 0.78
CA LYS A 110 17.09 -5.65 0.95
C LYS A 110 17.28 -4.65 2.10
N GLY A 111 18.39 -4.77 2.82
CA GLY A 111 18.71 -3.91 3.98
C GLY A 111 17.90 -4.21 5.24
N ILE A 112 16.93 -5.11 5.20
CA ILE A 112 16.24 -5.59 6.40
C ILE A 112 17.17 -6.56 7.15
N LYS A 113 17.20 -6.48 8.48
CA LYS A 113 17.96 -7.40 9.32
C LYS A 113 17.50 -8.85 9.13
N ALA A 114 18.43 -9.80 9.06
CA ALA A 114 18.13 -11.22 8.86
C ALA A 114 17.16 -11.78 9.92
N GLY A 115 17.29 -11.34 11.18
CA GLY A 115 16.40 -11.71 12.28
C GLY A 115 14.95 -11.26 12.10
N GLN A 116 14.68 -10.30 11.21
CA GLN A 116 13.33 -9.78 10.95
C GLN A 116 12.61 -10.50 9.81
N ILE A 117 13.33 -11.25 8.97
CA ILE A 117 12.73 -11.95 7.83
C ILE A 117 11.66 -12.94 8.30
N LEU A 118 11.97 -13.77 9.29
CA LEU A 118 11.02 -14.78 9.76
C LEU A 118 9.76 -14.17 10.41
N PRO A 119 9.85 -13.18 11.34
CA PRO A 119 8.69 -12.44 11.83
C PRO A 119 7.85 -11.80 10.72
N ILE A 120 8.48 -11.18 9.72
CA ILE A 120 7.77 -10.61 8.56
C ILE A 120 6.99 -11.70 7.80
N MET A 121 7.61 -12.85 7.54
CA MET A 121 6.92 -13.95 6.85
C MET A 121 5.74 -14.52 7.64
N MET A 122 5.87 -14.60 8.97
CA MET A 122 4.83 -15.16 9.83
C MET A 122 3.68 -14.18 10.08
N GLU A 123 3.98 -12.98 10.58
CA GLU A 123 2.97 -12.00 10.96
C GLU A 123 2.55 -11.11 9.79
N GLY A 124 3.50 -10.72 8.94
CA GLY A 124 3.25 -9.84 7.79
C GLY A 124 2.57 -10.55 6.62
N PHE A 125 2.94 -11.80 6.35
CA PHE A 125 2.38 -12.57 5.22
C PHE A 125 1.42 -13.67 5.68
N ASN A 126 1.89 -14.72 6.38
CA ASN A 126 1.07 -15.90 6.67
C ASN A 126 -0.24 -15.54 7.37
N LYS A 127 -0.17 -14.74 8.44
CA LYS A 127 -1.36 -14.30 9.19
C LYS A 127 -2.28 -13.42 8.36
N ASN A 128 -1.73 -12.41 7.70
CA ASN A 128 -2.53 -11.43 6.96
C ASN A 128 -3.20 -12.00 5.70
N LEU A 129 -2.59 -13.01 5.07
CA LEU A 129 -3.12 -13.67 3.88
C LEU A 129 -3.85 -14.99 4.21
N GLY A 130 -3.76 -15.48 5.45
CA GLY A 130 -4.30 -16.79 5.85
C GLY A 130 -3.62 -17.98 5.16
N VAL A 131 -2.34 -17.84 4.82
CA VAL A 131 -1.57 -18.85 4.07
C VAL A 131 -0.43 -19.43 4.91
N ARG A 132 0.23 -20.45 4.36
CA ARG A 132 1.44 -21.05 4.92
C ARG A 132 2.62 -20.85 3.97
N CYS A 133 3.83 -21.11 4.44
CA CYS A 133 5.07 -20.81 3.72
C CYS A 133 5.14 -21.44 2.32
N ASN A 134 4.60 -22.64 2.14
CA ASN A 134 4.53 -23.35 0.86
C ASN A 134 3.55 -22.72 -0.16
N HIS A 135 2.76 -21.73 0.24
CA HIS A 135 1.91 -20.98 -0.69
C HIS A 135 2.76 -20.18 -1.68
N CYS A 136 3.85 -19.57 -1.20
CA CYS A 136 4.75 -18.77 -2.02
C CYS A 136 6.09 -19.46 -2.29
N HIS A 137 6.60 -20.28 -1.37
CA HIS A 137 7.92 -20.90 -1.50
C HIS A 137 7.86 -22.34 -2.01
N ALA A 138 8.86 -22.73 -2.81
CA ALA A 138 9.15 -24.12 -3.10
C ALA A 138 9.67 -24.84 -1.84
N ARG A 139 9.19 -26.05 -1.56
CA ARG A 139 9.64 -26.82 -0.39
C ARG A 139 11.11 -27.20 -0.56
N GLY A 140 11.92 -26.95 0.47
CA GLY A 140 13.35 -27.27 0.45
C GLY A 140 14.22 -26.27 -0.31
N ASN A 141 13.64 -25.35 -1.09
CA ASN A 141 14.38 -24.28 -1.77
C ASN A 141 13.67 -22.93 -1.61
N TRP A 142 14.02 -22.21 -0.55
CA TRP A 142 13.45 -20.89 -0.24
C TRP A 142 13.84 -19.81 -1.25
N ALA A 143 15.01 -19.97 -1.89
CA ALA A 143 15.57 -19.02 -2.86
C ALA A 143 14.93 -19.16 -4.25
N SER A 144 14.39 -20.33 -4.60
CA SER A 144 13.72 -20.56 -5.89
C SER A 144 12.58 -19.58 -6.15
N ASP A 145 12.44 -19.21 -7.43
CA ASP A 145 11.35 -18.40 -7.98
C ASP A 145 10.40 -19.23 -8.85
N ASP A 146 10.48 -20.57 -8.81
CA ASP A 146 9.66 -21.48 -9.62
C ASP A 146 8.15 -21.35 -9.32
N ASN A 147 7.81 -20.91 -8.10
CA ASN A 147 6.44 -20.58 -7.74
C ASN A 147 6.17 -19.10 -8.06
N PRO A 148 5.33 -18.78 -9.06
CA PRO A 148 5.10 -17.40 -9.50
C PRO A 148 4.45 -16.52 -8.43
N LYS A 149 3.79 -17.11 -7.42
CA LYS A 149 3.21 -16.37 -6.29
C LYS A 149 4.26 -15.62 -5.47
N LYS A 150 5.51 -16.07 -5.47
CA LYS A 150 6.62 -15.36 -4.83
C LYS A 150 6.90 -14.02 -5.50
N GLN A 151 6.86 -13.97 -6.83
CA GLN A 151 7.03 -12.70 -7.56
C GLN A 151 5.85 -11.76 -7.26
N VAL A 152 4.61 -12.24 -7.30
CA VAL A 152 3.43 -11.44 -6.93
C VAL A 152 3.58 -10.86 -5.52
N ALA A 153 4.05 -11.65 -4.55
CA ALA A 153 4.28 -11.18 -3.19
C ALA A 153 5.36 -10.07 -3.12
N ARG A 154 6.42 -10.14 -3.95
CA ARG A 154 7.42 -9.06 -4.06
C ARG A 154 6.83 -7.78 -4.62
N ASP A 155 6.00 -7.88 -5.64
CA ASP A 155 5.35 -6.73 -6.25
C ASP A 155 4.37 -6.06 -5.27
N MET A 156 3.59 -6.87 -4.52
CA MET A 156 2.70 -6.38 -3.47
C MET A 156 3.45 -5.74 -2.30
N TRP A 157 4.62 -6.27 -1.94
CA TRP A 157 5.49 -5.64 -0.94
C TRP A 157 5.95 -4.26 -1.41
N ALA A 158 6.44 -4.15 -2.64
CA ALA A 158 6.85 -2.86 -3.22
C ALA A 158 5.70 -1.86 -3.27
N MET A 159 4.49 -2.30 -3.66
CA MET A 159 3.28 -1.47 -3.63
C MET A 159 2.98 -0.96 -2.22
N THR A 160 3.04 -1.82 -1.21
CA THR A 160 2.74 -1.46 0.19
C THR A 160 3.77 -0.48 0.75
N GLN A 161 5.05 -0.66 0.41
CA GLN A 161 6.10 0.29 0.77
C GLN A 161 5.84 1.67 0.16
N LYS A 162 5.50 1.72 -1.14
CA LYS A 162 5.13 2.96 -1.82
C LYS A 162 3.91 3.64 -1.18
N LEU A 163 2.88 2.86 -0.85
CA LEU A 163 1.70 3.38 -0.17
C LEU A 163 2.07 4.04 1.16
N ASN A 164 2.84 3.34 1.99
CA ASN A 164 3.20 3.81 3.33
C ASN A 164 4.20 4.96 3.34
N GLN A 165 5.14 4.99 2.40
CA GLN A 165 6.26 5.95 2.42
C GLN A 165 5.99 7.19 1.58
N GLU A 166 5.24 7.06 0.49
CA GLU A 166 5.04 8.15 -0.47
C GLU A 166 3.59 8.63 -0.50
N ILE A 167 2.65 7.70 -0.69
CA ILE A 167 1.27 8.07 -1.00
C ILE A 167 0.54 8.57 0.24
N LEU A 168 0.49 7.77 1.32
CA LEU A 168 -0.27 8.13 2.52
C LEU A 168 0.21 9.44 3.17
N PRO A 169 1.54 9.70 3.31
CA PRO A 169 2.02 10.97 3.85
C PRO A 169 1.70 12.19 2.97
N SER A 170 1.44 12.00 1.67
CA SER A 170 1.12 13.09 0.74
C SER A 170 -0.35 13.55 0.80
N ILE A 171 -1.23 12.78 1.45
CA ILE A 171 -2.67 13.08 1.50
C ILE A 171 -2.93 14.18 2.54
N LYS A 172 -3.38 15.34 2.06
CA LYS A 172 -3.75 16.47 2.93
C LYS A 172 -4.98 16.15 3.77
N ASN A 173 -5.00 16.64 5.01
CA ASN A 173 -6.11 16.50 5.96
C ASN A 173 -6.46 15.05 6.32
N LEU A 174 -5.55 14.10 6.07
CA LEU A 174 -5.72 12.74 6.59
C LEU A 174 -5.65 12.79 8.12
N GLN A 175 -6.66 12.24 8.79
CA GLN A 175 -6.83 12.39 10.25
C GLN A 175 -5.80 11.59 11.07
N SER A 176 -5.04 10.70 10.42
CA SER A 176 -4.00 9.91 11.07
C SER A 176 -2.66 10.62 10.97
N GLU A 177 -1.97 10.79 12.11
CA GLU A 177 -0.61 11.32 12.15
C GLU A 177 0.42 10.36 11.51
N LYS A 178 0.12 9.06 11.52
CA LYS A 178 0.99 7.99 10.98
C LYS A 178 0.15 6.98 10.21
N PRO A 179 -0.37 7.38 9.04
CA PRO A 179 -1.21 6.50 8.24
C PRO A 179 -0.40 5.29 7.78
N PHE A 180 -0.99 4.11 7.91
CA PHE A 180 -0.32 2.86 7.59
C PHE A 180 -1.30 1.84 7.03
N VAL A 181 -0.90 1.17 5.97
CA VAL A 181 -1.58 0.01 5.41
C VAL A 181 -0.67 -1.21 5.50
N SER A 182 -1.29 -2.36 5.76
CA SER A 182 -0.62 -3.66 5.77
C SER A 182 -1.32 -4.59 4.79
N CYS A 183 -0.72 -5.75 4.52
CA CYS A 183 -1.35 -6.80 3.74
C CYS A 183 -2.74 -7.15 4.31
N GLY A 184 -2.88 -7.13 5.64
CA GLY A 184 -4.12 -7.43 6.35
C GLY A 184 -5.25 -6.43 6.09
N THR A 185 -4.93 -5.19 5.72
CA THR A 185 -5.93 -4.16 5.38
C THR A 185 -6.82 -4.60 4.22
N CYS A 186 -6.24 -5.24 3.20
CA CYS A 186 -6.98 -5.71 2.03
C CYS A 186 -7.26 -7.21 2.07
N HIS A 187 -6.27 -8.03 2.45
CA HIS A 187 -6.42 -9.49 2.41
C HIS A 187 -7.31 -10.03 3.52
N ARG A 188 -7.35 -9.38 4.70
CA ARG A 188 -8.22 -9.76 5.82
C ARG A 188 -8.18 -11.26 6.16
N GLY A 189 -7.00 -11.87 6.09
CA GLY A 189 -6.80 -13.30 6.36
C GLY A 189 -7.15 -14.22 5.18
N LYS A 190 -7.32 -13.69 3.96
CA LYS A 190 -7.62 -14.45 2.74
C LYS A 190 -6.57 -14.19 1.67
N ALA A 191 -6.15 -15.24 0.96
CA ALA A 191 -5.12 -15.12 -0.07
C ALA A 191 -5.55 -14.25 -1.26
N ILE A 192 -6.85 -14.23 -1.55
CA ILE A 192 -7.47 -13.40 -2.58
C ILE A 192 -8.40 -12.42 -1.86
N PRO A 193 -8.14 -11.10 -1.94
CA PRO A 193 -9.06 -10.10 -1.40
C PRO A 193 -10.41 -10.18 -2.12
N SER A 194 -11.51 -10.18 -1.36
CA SER A 194 -12.87 -10.10 -1.90
C SER A 194 -13.66 -9.06 -1.12
N LEU A 195 -14.52 -8.31 -1.82
CA LEU A 195 -15.49 -7.40 -1.20
C LEU A 195 -16.76 -8.15 -0.76
N ASP A 196 -16.98 -9.36 -1.27
CA ASP A 196 -18.16 -10.18 -1.01
C ASP A 196 -17.93 -11.03 0.24
N GLU A 197 -18.08 -10.44 1.42
CA GLU A 197 -18.36 -11.22 2.62
C GLU A 197 -19.87 -11.37 2.76
N ALA A 198 -20.43 -12.43 2.16
CA ALA A 198 -21.62 -13.01 2.78
C ALA A 198 -21.22 -13.42 4.22
N PRO A 199 -22.00 -13.07 5.25
CA PRO A 199 -21.65 -13.38 6.63
C PRO A 199 -21.45 -14.89 6.76
N ALA A 200 -20.38 -15.31 7.44
CA ALA A 200 -20.11 -16.70 7.72
C ALA A 200 -21.28 -17.29 8.51
N THR A 201 -22.18 -18.01 7.84
CA THR A 201 -23.15 -18.88 8.50
C THR A 201 -22.41 -20.12 8.97
N ASN A 202 -22.19 -20.21 10.27
CA ASN A 202 -21.63 -21.38 10.93
C ASN A 202 -22.48 -22.62 10.59
N HIS A 203 -21.85 -23.65 10.03
CA HIS A 203 -22.35 -25.02 9.96
C HIS A 203 -21.37 -25.93 10.68
#